data_AF-A0A969LKL9-F1
#
_entry.id   AF-A0A969LKL9-F1
#
_cell.length_a   1.000
_cell.length_b   1.000
_cell.length_c   1.000
_cell.angle_alpha   90.00
_cell.angle_beta   90.00
_cell.angle_gamma   90.00
#
_symmetry.space_group_name_H-M   'P 1'
#
loop_
_entity.id
_entity.type
_entity.pdbx_description
1 polymer ?
#
loop_
_entity_poly.entity_id
_entity_poly.type
_entity_poly.pdbx_seq_one_letter_code
_entity_poly.pdbx_strand_id
1 'polypeptide(L)' 'LQQSEILATNGVWYDCAAILVDLQMDEPTNANFVAAWTQLLGSVELSQLAAAELIGIVE' A
#
# COMPACT_ATOMS: atom_id res chain seq x y z
N LEU A 1 4.81 24.36 2.39
CA LEU A 1 6.03 23.51 2.43
C LEU A 1 5.74 22.21 3.15
N GLN A 2 5.55 22.20 4.48
CA GLN A 2 5.25 20.96 5.19
C GLN A 2 3.98 20.22 4.71
N GLN A 3 2.84 20.91 4.53
CA GLN A 3 1.63 20.28 3.98
C GLN A 3 1.75 19.89 2.50
N SER A 4 2.50 20.66 1.70
CA SER A 4 2.71 20.32 0.28
C SER A 4 3.68 19.16 0.11
N GLU A 5 4.67 19.00 0.99
CA GLU A 5 5.56 17.84 1.04
C GLU A 5 4.82 16.60 1.52
N ILE A 6 3.95 16.73 2.53
CA ILE A 6 3.04 15.66 2.95
C ILE A 6 2.11 15.29 1.80
N LEU A 7 1.47 16.25 1.13
CA LEU A 7 0.57 15.97 0.00
C LEU A 7 1.31 15.41 -1.24
N ALA A 8 2.54 15.86 -1.53
CA ALA A 8 3.37 15.33 -2.61
C ALA A 8 3.89 13.92 -2.32
N THR A 9 4.28 13.66 -1.06
CA THR A 9 4.61 12.31 -0.58
C THR A 9 3.37 11.42 -0.59
N ASN A 10 2.19 12.00 -0.27
CA ASN A 10 0.90 11.32 -0.21
C ASN A 10 0.31 10.95 -1.56
N GLY A 11 0.45 11.80 -2.57
CA GLY A 11 0.00 11.48 -3.93
C GLY A 11 0.73 10.25 -4.48
N VAL A 12 2.05 10.19 -4.32
CA VAL A 12 2.85 9.09 -4.86
C VAL A 12 2.70 7.80 -4.04
N TRP A 13 2.62 7.88 -2.70
CA TRP A 13 2.43 6.65 -1.92
C TRP A 13 1.02 6.07 -2.09
N TYR A 14 -0.02 6.90 -2.27
CA TYR A 14 -1.38 6.43 -2.52
C TYR A 14 -1.46 5.66 -3.84
N ASP A 15 -0.92 6.21 -4.93
CA ASP A 15 -0.90 5.53 -6.23
C ASP A 15 -0.11 4.21 -6.18
N CYS A 16 1.05 4.21 -5.49
CA CYS A 16 1.81 2.99 -5.25
C CYS A 16 1.03 1.96 -4.41
N ALA A 17 0.29 2.41 -3.39
CA ALA A 17 -0.53 1.54 -2.55
C ALA A 17 -1.67 0.92 -3.36
N ALA A 18 -2.36 1.69 -4.20
CA ALA A 18 -3.42 1.20 -5.07
C ALA A 18 -2.89 0.11 -6.04
N ILE A 19 -1.77 0.36 -6.72
CA ILE A 19 -1.17 -0.62 -7.64
C ILE A 19 -0.73 -1.89 -6.90
N LEU A 20 -0.10 -1.77 -5.72
CA LEU A 20 0.35 -2.94 -4.96
C LEU A 20 -0.81 -3.76 -4.43
N VAL A 21 -1.92 -3.13 -4.03
CA VAL A 21 -3.10 -3.85 -3.56
C VAL A 21 -3.75 -4.64 -4.68
N ASP A 22 -3.86 -4.06 -5.88
CA ASP A 22 -4.39 -4.74 -7.07
C ASP A 22 -3.52 -5.96 -7.43
N LEU A 23 -2.20 -5.79 -7.46
CA LEU A 23 -1.25 -6.88 -7.73
C LEU A 23 -1.32 -7.99 -6.67
N GLN A 24 -1.50 -7.62 -5.39
CA GLN A 24 -1.62 -8.59 -4.31
C GLN A 24 -2.99 -9.28 -4.31
N MET A 25 -4.05 -8.63 -4.80
CA MET A 25 -5.35 -9.27 -4.99
C MET A 25 -5.33 -10.28 -6.15
N ASP A 26 -4.62 -9.98 -7.24
CA ASP A 26 -4.45 -10.88 -8.38
C ASP A 26 -3.50 -12.06 -8.07
N GLU A 27 -2.42 -11.80 -7.33
CA GLU A 27 -1.40 -12.79 -6.96
C GLU A 27 -1.12 -12.82 -5.43
N PRO A 28 -2.07 -13.30 -4.61
CA PRO A 28 -2.01 -13.17 -3.14
C PRO A 28 -0.86 -13.92 -2.48
N THR A 29 -0.30 -14.93 -3.14
CA THR A 29 0.84 -15.72 -2.62
C THR A 29 2.19 -15.20 -3.09
N ASN A 30 2.24 -14.15 -3.91
CA ASN A 30 3.49 -13.60 -4.42
C ASN A 30 4.20 -12.82 -3.30
N ALA A 31 5.25 -13.44 -2.73
CA ALA A 31 5.98 -12.90 -1.59
C ALA A 31 6.60 -11.52 -1.84
N ASN A 32 6.88 -11.16 -3.11
CA ASN A 32 7.42 -9.85 -3.46
C ASN A 32 6.38 -8.74 -3.25
N PHE A 33 5.13 -8.98 -3.63
CA PHE A 33 4.04 -7.99 -3.44
C PHE A 33 3.71 -7.82 -1.96
N VAL A 34 3.66 -8.91 -1.20
CA VAL A 34 3.47 -8.87 0.27
C VAL A 34 4.58 -8.06 0.95
N ALA A 35 5.84 -8.27 0.55
CA ALA A 35 6.98 -7.54 1.10
C ALA A 35 6.95 -6.05 0.73
N ALA A 36 6.66 -5.73 -0.53
CA ALA A 36 6.54 -4.35 -1.01
C ALA A 36 5.40 -3.59 -0.31
N TRP A 37 4.23 -4.22 -0.13
CA TRP A 37 3.11 -3.68 0.63
C TRP A 37 3.48 -3.38 2.08
N THR A 38 4.12 -4.35 2.75
CA THR A 38 4.57 -4.20 4.14
C THR A 38 5.59 -3.06 4.27
N GLN A 39 6.54 -2.96 3.35
CA GLN A 39 7.56 -1.89 3.35
C GLN A 39 6.94 -0.52 3.09
N LEU A 40 6.02 -0.40 2.11
CA LEU A 40 5.35 0.85 1.79
C LEU A 40 4.58 1.36 3.02
N LEU A 41 3.73 0.53 3.61
CA LEU A 41 2.96 0.91 4.81
C LEU A 41 3.88 1.24 5.99
N GLY A 42 4.99 0.53 6.15
CA GLY A 42 6.00 0.84 7.16
C GLY A 42 6.63 2.24 6.98
N SER A 43 6.87 2.65 5.74
CA SER A 43 7.47 3.96 5.42
C SER A 43 6.57 5.14 5.73
N VAL A 44 5.26 4.92 5.83
CA VAL A 44 4.23 5.94 6.13
C VAL A 44 3.54 5.70 7.48
N GLU A 45 4.16 4.92 8.36
CA GLU A 45 3.68 4.64 9.73
C GLU A 45 2.31 3.91 9.80
N LEU A 46 1.94 3.19 8.75
CA LEU A 46 0.70 2.42 8.62
C LEU A 46 0.91 0.90 8.74
N SER A 47 2.02 0.45 9.34
CA SER A 47 2.40 -0.98 9.44
C SER A 47 1.30 -1.89 10.03
N GLN A 48 0.40 -1.35 10.85
CA GLN A 48 -0.73 -2.10 11.41
C GLN A 48 -1.73 -2.56 10.34
N LEU A 49 -1.81 -1.85 9.21
CA LEU A 49 -2.67 -2.22 8.08
C LEU A 49 -2.05 -3.33 7.22
N ALA A 50 -0.74 -3.58 7.33
CA ALA A 50 -0.08 -4.63 6.55
C ALA A 50 -0.51 -6.05 6.96
N ALA A 51 -1.00 -6.20 8.19
CA ALA A 51 -1.50 -7.46 8.74
C ALA A 51 -3.02 -7.63 8.57
N ALA A 52 -3.72 -6.61 8.05
CA ALA A 52 -5.14 -6.73 7.77
C ALA A 52 -5.36 -7.61 6.54
N GLU A 53 -6.42 -8.42 6.59
CA GLU A 53 -6.84 -9.23 5.45
C GLU A 53 -7.36 -8.29 4.35
N LEU A 54 -6.82 -8.43 3.14
CA LEU A 54 -7.27 -7.66 1.99
C LEU A 54 -8.59 -8.23 1.50
N ILE A 55 -9.66 -7.47 1.70
CA ILE A 55 -11.00 -7.83 1.22
C ILE A 55 -11.23 -7.08 -0.09
N GLY A 56 -11.29 -7.83 -1.19
CA GLY A 56 -11.66 -7.25 -2.48
C GLY A 56 -13.07 -6.69 -2.45
N ILE A 57 -13.27 -5.51 -3.04
CA ILE A 57 -14.62 -5.00 -3.31
C ILE A 57 -15.18 -5.90 -4.41
N VAL A 58 -16.19 -6.70 -4.07
CA VAL A 58 -16.97 -7.42 -5.08
C VAL A 58 -17.88 -6.38 -5.73
N GLU A 59 -17.54 -5.91 -6.94
CA GLU A 59 -18.45 -5.12 -7.79
C GLU A 59 -19.63 -5.97 -8.28
#